data_AF-A0A0R3PYS2-F1
#
_entry.id   AF-A0A0R3PYS2-F1
#
_cell.length_a   1.000
_cell.length_b   1.000
_cell.length_c   1.000
_cell.angle_alpha   90.00
_cell.angle_beta   90.00
_cell.angle_gamma   90.00
#
_symmetry.space_group_name_H-M   'P 1'
#
loop_
_entity.id
_entity.type
_entity.pdbx_description
1 polymer ?
#
loop_
_entity_poly.entity_id
_entity_poly.type
_entity_poly.pdbx_seq_one_letter_code
_entity_poly.pdbx_strand_id
1 'polypeptide(L)'
;MIASLSFKVKIEVIELDDEEDIKPNRLDFSTINSSLRSSAGPEPLRIVQNPNQDDIVTKFQVLNVVYVAEALKQMRFAVGSCRKTIQGIVVDIVNPLRIVDDLWTMKVTIQDVSIDNFTCIIDNPTLSSLIGLTPKEALEIRASSDMNRRQDAQRRLAAVEEQLRRLDLLLDVELFSGARADPVIRNIRTLMQALDVL
;
A
#
# COMPACT_ATOMS: atom_id res chain seq x y z
N MET A 1 -32.32 -34.08 -2.32
CA MET A 1 -32.73 -33.07 -3.31
C MET A 1 -32.92 -31.77 -2.54
N ILE A 2 -31.92 -30.88 -2.52
CA ILE A 2 -32.00 -29.59 -1.82
C ILE A 2 -31.77 -28.51 -2.87
N ALA A 3 -32.80 -27.68 -3.07
CA ALA A 3 -32.85 -26.65 -4.09
C ALA A 3 -31.83 -25.55 -3.78
N SER A 4 -30.95 -25.28 -4.75
CA SER A 4 -30.05 -24.14 -4.74
C SER A 4 -30.84 -22.90 -5.19
N LEU A 5 -31.09 -21.98 -4.28
CA LEU A 5 -31.67 -20.67 -4.55
C LEU A 5 -30.55 -19.76 -5.07
N SER A 6 -30.50 -19.58 -6.38
CA SER A 6 -29.62 -18.64 -7.06
C SER A 6 -30.15 -17.21 -6.91
N PHE A 7 -29.55 -16.44 -6.02
CA PHE A 7 -29.77 -14.99 -5.98
C PHE A 7 -29.09 -14.35 -7.20
N LYS A 8 -29.89 -13.93 -8.17
CA LYS A 8 -29.47 -13.07 -9.28
C LYS A 8 -29.29 -11.65 -8.75
N VAL A 9 -28.04 -11.19 -8.65
CA VAL A 9 -27.73 -9.77 -8.45
C VAL A 9 -27.70 -9.09 -9.82
N LYS A 10 -28.49 -8.02 -9.96
CA LYS A 10 -28.51 -7.15 -11.15
C LYS A 10 -27.40 -6.12 -10.97
N ILE A 11 -26.36 -6.20 -11.81
CA ILE A 11 -25.26 -5.22 -11.87
C ILE A 11 -25.62 -4.24 -13.00
N GLU A 12 -25.75 -2.95 -12.68
CA GLU A 12 -25.82 -1.89 -13.68
C GLU A 12 -24.42 -1.27 -13.77
N VAL A 13 -23.76 -1.55 -14.90
CA VAL A 13 -22.49 -0.94 -15.31
C VAL A 13 -22.84 0.39 -15.98
N ILE A 14 -22.25 1.48 -15.52
CA ILE A 14 -22.34 2.78 -16.19
C ILE A 14 -21.04 2.95 -16.98
N GLU A 15 -21.13 2.84 -18.30
CA GLU A 15 -20.06 3.21 -19.23
C GLU A 15 -20.17 4.73 -19.47
N LEU A 16 -19.07 5.45 -19.31
CA LEU A 16 -18.92 6.81 -19.80
C LEU A 16 -17.73 6.84 -20.75
N ASP A 17 -18.06 7.07 -22.02
CA ASP A 17 -17.17 7.36 -23.13
C ASP A 17 -16.41 8.67 -22.85
N ASP A 18 -15.08 8.61 -22.87
CA ASP A 18 -14.23 9.79 -22.99
C ASP A 18 -13.22 9.54 -24.14
N GLU A 19 -13.58 10.02 -25.34
CA GLU A 19 -12.65 10.25 -26.44
C GLU A 19 -11.76 11.45 -26.11
N GLU A 20 -10.43 11.28 -26.00
CA GLU A 20 -9.47 12.30 -26.44
C GLU A 20 -8.16 11.67 -26.94
N ASP A 21 -7.93 11.83 -28.25
CA ASP A 21 -6.76 11.42 -29.02
C ASP A 21 -5.66 12.51 -28.93
N ILE A 22 -4.51 12.22 -28.30
CA ILE A 22 -3.29 13.04 -28.46
C ILE A 22 -2.09 12.14 -28.80
N LYS A 23 -1.66 12.25 -30.07
CA LYS A 23 -0.54 11.48 -30.64
C LYS A 23 0.83 12.06 -30.26
N PRO A 24 1.84 11.23 -29.97
CA PRO A 24 3.21 11.65 -29.71
C PRO A 24 4.02 11.84 -31.01
N ASN A 25 4.80 12.91 -31.07
CA ASN A 25 5.67 13.24 -32.20
C ASN A 25 7.01 12.49 -32.08
N ARG A 26 7.35 11.70 -33.11
CA ARG A 26 8.65 11.07 -33.35
C ARG A 26 9.66 12.09 -33.85
N LEU A 27 10.94 11.99 -33.42
CA LEU A 27 12.09 12.28 -34.28
C LEU A 27 13.28 11.36 -33.95
N ASP A 28 13.92 10.90 -35.02
CA ASP A 28 14.92 9.85 -35.12
C ASP A 28 16.39 10.32 -34.93
N PHE A 29 17.23 9.30 -34.78
CA PHE A 29 18.70 9.16 -34.75
C PHE A 29 19.59 10.06 -35.64
N SER A 30 20.82 10.30 -35.14
CA SER A 30 22.17 10.44 -35.79
C SER A 30 22.92 11.65 -35.20
N THR A 31 24.26 11.79 -35.07
CA THR A 31 25.48 10.99 -35.27
C THR A 31 26.67 11.85 -34.76
N ILE A 32 27.57 11.27 -33.95
CA ILE A 32 29.06 11.45 -33.84
C ILE A 32 29.66 12.88 -33.68
N ASN A 33 30.44 13.09 -32.59
CA ASN A 33 31.88 13.43 -32.72
C ASN A 33 32.67 13.27 -31.41
N SER A 34 33.81 12.59 -31.54
CA SER A 34 34.84 12.36 -30.53
C SER A 34 35.85 13.50 -30.51
N SER A 35 36.43 13.79 -29.34
CA SER A 35 37.81 14.32 -29.20
C SER A 35 38.28 14.18 -27.75
N LEU A 36 39.37 13.41 -27.59
CA LEU A 36 40.16 13.23 -26.37
C LEU A 36 41.24 14.30 -26.26
N ARG A 37 41.62 14.63 -24.99
CA ARG A 37 42.93 15.06 -24.42
C ARG A 37 42.72 16.26 -23.47
N SER A 38 43.32 16.38 -22.27
CA SER A 38 44.16 15.51 -21.43
C SER A 38 44.44 16.23 -20.09
N SER A 39 44.68 15.45 -19.03
CA SER A 39 45.55 15.68 -17.86
C SER A 39 45.21 16.79 -16.83
N ALA A 40 44.78 16.37 -15.62
CA ALA A 40 45.38 16.75 -14.33
C ALA A 40 44.83 15.87 -13.18
N GLY A 41 45.72 15.11 -12.52
CA GLY A 41 45.65 14.57 -11.14
C GLY A 41 44.44 13.75 -10.65
N PRO A 42 44.64 12.62 -9.93
CA PRO A 42 43.58 12.05 -9.12
C PRO A 42 43.43 12.90 -7.85
N GLU A 43 42.64 13.96 -7.90
CA GLU A 43 42.06 14.46 -6.64
C GLU A 43 41.17 13.34 -6.09
N PRO A 44 41.34 12.92 -4.82
CA PRO A 44 40.35 12.07 -4.20
C PRO A 44 39.05 12.88 -4.23
N LEU A 45 38.04 12.36 -4.92
CA LEU A 45 36.68 12.85 -4.84
C LEU A 45 36.34 12.87 -3.35
N ARG A 46 36.47 14.04 -2.72
CA ARG A 46 35.91 14.30 -1.41
C ARG A 46 34.42 14.17 -1.64
N ILE A 47 33.90 12.99 -1.32
CA ILE A 47 32.49 12.82 -1.03
C ILE A 47 32.25 13.85 0.07
N VAL A 48 31.68 14.99 -0.31
CA VAL A 48 31.09 15.90 0.65
C VAL A 48 29.95 15.08 1.23
N GLN A 49 30.23 14.39 2.34
CA GLN A 49 29.22 13.74 3.15
C GLN A 49 28.32 14.87 3.60
N ASN A 50 27.20 15.00 2.90
CA ASN A 50 26.17 15.93 3.28
C ASN A 50 25.61 15.38 4.60
N PRO A 51 25.73 16.07 5.74
CA PRO A 51 25.34 15.51 7.04
C PRO A 51 23.89 15.01 7.08
N ASN A 52 23.04 15.50 6.18
CA ASN A 52 21.66 15.06 6.01
C ASN A 52 21.49 13.71 5.26
N GLN A 53 22.45 13.31 4.41
CA GLN A 53 22.38 12.02 3.72
C GLN A 53 22.61 10.86 4.68
N ASP A 54 23.55 11.01 5.62
CA ASP A 54 23.84 9.99 6.62
C ASP A 54 22.64 9.76 7.57
N ASP A 55 21.87 10.81 7.88
CA ASP A 55 20.64 10.72 8.68
C ASP A 55 19.54 9.92 7.98
N ILE A 56 19.24 10.22 6.71
CA ILE A 56 18.20 9.51 5.94
C ILE A 56 18.57 8.04 5.73
N VAL A 57 19.84 7.76 5.40
CA VAL A 57 20.32 6.38 5.23
C VAL A 57 20.19 5.60 6.55
N THR A 58 20.56 6.22 7.67
CA THR A 58 20.41 5.62 9.01
C THR A 58 18.94 5.34 9.32
N LYS A 59 18.04 6.32 9.10
CA LYS A 59 16.59 6.15 9.29
C LYS A 59 16.05 5.00 8.43
N PHE A 60 16.44 4.92 7.15
CA PHE A 60 16.02 3.86 6.25
C PHE A 60 16.48 2.48 6.73
N GLN A 61 17.72 2.34 7.19
CA GLN A 61 18.25 1.08 7.73
C GLN A 61 17.48 0.63 8.98
N VAL A 62 17.10 1.56 9.85
CA VAL A 62 16.32 1.27 11.07
C VAL A 62 14.93 0.73 10.76
N LEU A 63 14.33 1.06 9.61
CA LEU A 63 13.04 0.51 9.20
C LEU A 63 13.08 -1.02 9.05
N ASN A 64 14.26 -1.60 8.83
CA ASN A 64 14.47 -3.04 8.70
C ASN A 64 13.43 -3.70 7.77
N VAL A 65 13.27 -3.10 6.59
CA VAL A 65 12.33 -3.56 5.57
C VAL A 65 12.77 -4.93 5.06
N VAL A 66 11.88 -5.91 5.13
CA VAL A 66 12.14 -7.28 4.68
C VAL A 66 11.20 -7.66 3.55
N TYR A 67 11.64 -8.62 2.73
CA TYR A 67 10.77 -9.25 1.75
C TYR A 67 9.76 -10.18 2.43
N VAL A 68 8.58 -10.34 1.81
CA VAL A 68 7.52 -11.22 2.28
C VAL A 68 8.04 -12.66 2.43
N ALA A 69 8.75 -13.19 1.42
CA ALA A 69 9.29 -14.55 1.47
C ALA A 69 10.28 -14.75 2.62
N GLU A 70 11.10 -13.74 2.92
CA GLU A 70 12.05 -13.79 4.03
C GLU A 70 11.33 -13.77 5.38
N ALA A 71 10.36 -12.87 5.53
CA ALA A 71 9.52 -12.78 6.72
C ALA A 71 8.83 -14.12 7.01
N LEU A 72 8.26 -14.76 5.99
CA LEU A 72 7.64 -16.08 6.10
C LEU A 72 8.65 -17.18 6.47
N LYS A 73 9.86 -17.14 5.91
CA LYS A 73 10.93 -18.10 6.27
C LYS A 73 11.31 -17.97 7.73
N GLN A 74 11.44 -16.76 8.26
CA GLN A 74 11.75 -16.50 9.67
C GLN A 74 10.65 -17.03 10.60
N MET A 75 9.37 -16.91 10.20
CA MET A 75 8.23 -17.39 11.00
C MET A 75 8.17 -18.90 11.19
N ARG A 76 8.88 -19.70 10.37
CA ARG A 76 8.94 -21.17 10.51
C ARG A 76 9.56 -21.62 11.82
N PHE A 77 10.38 -20.77 12.43
CA PHE A 77 11.10 -21.05 13.68
C PHE A 77 10.63 -20.14 14.83
N ALA A 78 9.67 -19.26 14.57
CA ALA A 78 9.13 -18.36 15.58
C ALA A 78 8.08 -19.06 16.44
N VAL A 79 7.96 -18.64 17.69
CA VAL A 79 6.86 -19.01 18.59
C VAL A 79 5.91 -17.81 18.68
N GLY A 80 4.64 -18.01 18.33
CA GLY A 80 3.63 -16.95 18.42
C GLY A 80 3.62 -16.03 17.20
N SER A 81 3.25 -14.76 17.41
CA SER A 81 3.22 -13.76 16.35
C SER A 81 4.47 -12.88 16.33
N CYS A 82 4.81 -12.37 15.15
CA CYS A 82 5.90 -11.42 14.97
C CYS A 82 5.50 -10.35 13.95
N ARG A 83 5.86 -9.10 14.23
CA ARG A 83 5.62 -7.98 13.33
C ARG A 83 6.86 -7.74 12.45
N LYS A 84 6.62 -7.54 11.15
CA LYS A 84 7.65 -7.24 10.15
C LYS A 84 7.22 -6.03 9.32
N THR A 85 8.16 -5.16 9.00
CA THR A 85 7.91 -4.04 8.09
C THR A 85 8.24 -4.50 6.67
N ILE A 86 7.27 -4.38 5.78
CA ILE A 86 7.34 -4.84 4.40
C ILE A 86 7.03 -3.65 3.49
N GLN A 87 7.86 -3.44 2.48
CA GLN A 87 7.52 -2.55 1.37
C GLN A 87 6.81 -3.40 0.31
N GLY A 88 5.51 -3.17 0.15
CA GLY A 88 4.67 -3.97 -0.74
C GLY A 88 3.58 -3.13 -1.38
N ILE A 89 3.08 -3.62 -2.50
CA ILE A 89 2.02 -2.97 -3.28
C ILE A 89 0.73 -3.73 -3.04
N VAL A 90 -0.35 -3.03 -2.72
CA VAL A 90 -1.69 -3.64 -2.69
C VAL A 90 -2.14 -3.83 -4.14
N VAL A 91 -2.27 -5.08 -4.57
CA VAL A 91 -2.61 -5.42 -5.97
C VAL A 91 -4.08 -5.74 -6.15
N ASP A 92 -4.77 -6.18 -5.08
CA ASP A 92 -6.18 -6.51 -5.14
C ASP A 92 -6.87 -6.34 -3.78
N ILE A 93 -8.17 -6.03 -3.82
CA ILE A 93 -9.05 -5.97 -2.66
C ILE A 93 -9.94 -7.22 -2.68
N VAL A 94 -9.47 -8.28 -2.01
CA VAL A 94 -10.19 -9.57 -1.90
C VAL A 94 -11.53 -9.41 -1.22
N ASN A 95 -11.56 -8.64 -0.12
CA ASN A 95 -12.77 -8.31 0.61
C ASN A 95 -12.87 -6.78 0.74
N PRO A 96 -13.90 -6.15 0.15
CA PRO A 96 -14.06 -4.70 0.20
C PRO A 96 -14.31 -4.21 1.63
N LEU A 97 -14.05 -2.92 1.84
CA LEU A 97 -14.24 -2.25 3.12
C LEU A 97 -15.68 -2.42 3.62
N ARG A 98 -15.84 -2.98 4.81
CA ARG A 98 -17.14 -3.19 5.43
C ARG A 98 -17.04 -3.19 6.95
N ILE A 99 -18.20 -3.13 7.60
CA ILE A 99 -18.33 -3.30 9.04
C ILE A 99 -18.83 -4.73 9.31
N VAL A 100 -18.09 -5.48 10.13
CA VAL A 100 -18.47 -6.81 10.62
C VAL A 100 -18.22 -6.83 12.12
N ASP A 101 -19.20 -7.25 12.91
CA ASP A 101 -19.12 -7.29 14.39
C ASP A 101 -18.62 -5.96 14.99
N ASP A 102 -19.19 -4.84 14.52
CA ASP A 102 -18.85 -3.47 14.92
C ASP A 102 -17.40 -3.04 14.63
N LEU A 103 -16.67 -3.77 13.78
CA LEU A 103 -15.30 -3.49 13.38
C LEU A 103 -15.19 -3.26 11.87
N TRP A 104 -14.34 -2.31 11.47
CA TRP A 104 -13.89 -2.23 10.09
C TRP A 104 -13.13 -3.49 9.71
N THR A 105 -13.40 -3.99 8.51
CA THR A 105 -12.75 -5.16 7.92
C THR A 105 -12.48 -4.89 6.45
N MET A 106 -11.25 -5.18 6.03
CA MET A 106 -10.84 -5.25 4.63
C MET A 106 -9.81 -6.38 4.50
N LYS A 107 -9.88 -7.16 3.43
CA LYS A 107 -8.86 -8.18 3.08
C LYS A 107 -8.27 -7.79 1.74
N VAL A 108 -6.96 -7.76 1.67
CA VAL A 108 -6.20 -7.33 0.50
C VAL A 108 -5.15 -8.35 0.13
N THR A 109 -4.75 -8.36 -1.13
CA THR A 109 -3.54 -9.05 -1.58
C THR A 109 -2.45 -8.02 -1.77
N ILE A 110 -1.30 -8.29 -1.18
CA ILE A 110 -0.08 -7.50 -1.38
C ILE A 110 0.94 -8.32 -2.17
N GLN A 111 1.78 -7.62 -2.91
CA GLN A 111 2.91 -8.21 -3.62
C GLN A 111 4.19 -7.44 -3.31
N ASP A 112 5.30 -8.16 -3.33
CA ASP A 112 6.64 -7.60 -3.45
C ASP A 112 7.43 -8.36 -4.54
N VAL A 113 8.73 -8.09 -4.68
CA VAL A 113 9.58 -8.78 -5.66
C VAL A 113 9.74 -10.28 -5.38
N SER A 114 9.41 -10.74 -4.16
CA SER A 114 9.61 -12.12 -3.73
C SER A 114 8.35 -12.98 -3.86
N ILE A 115 7.16 -12.39 -3.76
CA ILE A 115 5.86 -13.08 -3.78
C ILE A 115 4.81 -12.20 -4.49
N ASP A 116 4.10 -12.80 -5.44
CA ASP A 116 3.07 -12.11 -6.24
C ASP A 116 1.71 -12.02 -5.54
N ASN A 117 1.41 -12.93 -4.61
CA ASN A 117 0.09 -13.05 -3.99
C ASN A 117 0.20 -13.36 -2.50
N PHE A 118 0.29 -12.33 -1.67
CA PHE A 118 0.30 -12.47 -0.22
C PHE A 118 -0.94 -11.80 0.41
N THR A 119 -1.88 -12.62 0.87
CA THR A 119 -3.16 -12.11 1.36
C THR A 119 -3.11 -11.76 2.84
N CYS A 120 -3.59 -10.57 3.18
CA CYS A 120 -3.60 -10.03 4.55
C CYS A 120 -4.95 -9.36 4.88
N ILE A 121 -5.27 -9.31 6.17
CA ILE A 121 -6.38 -8.49 6.70
C ILE A 121 -5.83 -7.16 7.17
N ILE A 122 -6.51 -6.04 6.91
CA ILE A 122 -6.19 -4.75 7.53
C ILE A 122 -7.00 -4.62 8.81
N ASP A 123 -6.34 -4.33 9.93
CA ASP A 123 -7.03 -4.26 11.21
C ASP A 123 -7.90 -3.00 11.38
N ASN A 124 -8.85 -3.09 12.30
CA ASN A 124 -9.82 -2.01 12.55
C ASN A 124 -9.16 -0.68 12.96
N PRO A 125 -8.18 -0.63 13.89
CA PRO A 125 -7.50 0.62 14.21
C PRO A 125 -6.82 1.28 13.00
N THR A 126 -6.14 0.50 12.15
CA THR A 126 -5.51 1.01 10.93
C THR A 126 -6.56 1.58 9.98
N LEU A 127 -7.64 0.85 9.73
CA LEU A 127 -8.73 1.33 8.87
C LEU A 127 -9.41 2.59 9.43
N SER A 128 -9.70 2.64 10.73
CA SER A 128 -10.24 3.83 11.37
C SER A 128 -9.33 5.04 11.23
N SER A 129 -8.01 4.85 11.36
CA SER A 129 -7.04 5.92 11.17
C SER A 129 -6.99 6.41 9.72
N LEU A 130 -7.06 5.51 8.74
CA LEU A 130 -7.04 5.86 7.31
C LEU A 130 -8.33 6.59 6.88
N ILE A 131 -9.48 6.10 7.34
CA ILE A 131 -10.79 6.69 7.01
C ILE A 131 -11.02 8.00 7.79
N GLY A 132 -10.46 8.10 8.99
CA GLY A 132 -10.78 9.16 9.95
C GLY A 132 -12.18 9.03 10.53
N LEU A 133 -12.73 7.80 10.59
CA LEU A 133 -14.03 7.45 11.17
C LEU A 133 -13.97 6.08 11.87
N THR A 134 -14.59 5.99 13.03
CA THR A 134 -14.91 4.72 13.67
C THR A 134 -16.10 4.04 12.99
N PRO A 135 -16.25 2.70 13.12
CA PRO A 135 -17.42 1.99 12.60
C PRO A 135 -18.73 2.59 13.13
N LYS A 136 -18.77 2.94 14.42
CA LYS A 136 -19.93 3.54 15.07
C LYS A 136 -20.32 4.89 14.44
N GLU A 137 -19.36 5.79 14.25
CA GLU A 137 -19.61 7.08 13.60
C GLU A 137 -20.11 6.91 12.17
N ALA A 138 -19.56 5.95 11.42
CA ALA A 138 -20.02 5.67 10.06
C ALA A 138 -21.47 5.15 10.02
N LEU A 139 -21.87 4.31 10.99
CA LEU A 139 -23.26 3.86 11.12
C LEU A 139 -24.20 5.02 11.46
N GLU A 140 -23.80 5.90 12.38
CA GLU A 140 -24.57 7.10 12.76
C GLU A 140 -24.72 8.08 11.58
N ILE A 141 -23.64 8.34 10.83
CA ILE A 141 -23.66 9.18 9.63
C ILE A 141 -24.59 8.58 8.59
N ARG A 142 -24.53 7.26 8.37
CA ARG A 142 -25.41 6.57 7.42
C ARG A 142 -26.89 6.70 7.78
N ALA A 143 -27.22 6.68 9.07
CA ALA A 143 -28.59 6.88 9.56
C ALA A 143 -29.04 8.35 9.56
N SER A 144 -28.13 9.29 9.33
CA SER A 144 -28.40 10.74 9.37
C SER A 144 -29.14 11.23 8.11
N SER A 145 -30.02 12.22 8.32
CA SER A 145 -30.59 13.07 7.26
C SER A 145 -29.59 14.11 6.72
N ASP A 146 -28.40 14.18 7.32
CA ASP A 146 -27.18 14.85 6.90
C ASP A 146 -26.66 14.50 5.48
N MET A 147 -27.19 15.06 4.39
CA MET A 147 -26.68 14.72 3.04
C MET A 147 -25.18 15.03 2.87
N ASN A 148 -24.73 16.19 3.37
CA ASN A 148 -23.34 16.61 3.23
C ASN A 148 -22.42 15.72 4.05
N ARG A 149 -22.83 15.37 5.27
CA ARG A 149 -22.10 14.40 6.11
C ARG A 149 -22.01 13.03 5.46
N ARG A 150 -23.08 12.55 4.84
CA ARG A 150 -23.07 11.26 4.12
C ARG A 150 -22.14 11.30 2.91
N GLN A 151 -22.17 12.39 2.14
CA GLN A 151 -21.30 12.56 0.99
C GLN A 151 -19.82 12.65 1.39
N ASP A 152 -19.50 13.39 2.45
CA ASP A 152 -18.14 13.48 2.98
C ASP A 152 -17.63 12.11 3.45
N ALA A 153 -18.44 11.38 4.22
CA ALA A 153 -18.08 10.02 4.65
C ALA A 153 -17.83 9.09 3.45
N GLN A 154 -18.65 9.16 2.41
CA GLN A 154 -18.45 8.36 1.20
C GLN A 154 -17.17 8.72 0.45
N ARG A 155 -16.81 10.02 0.37
CA ARG A 155 -15.53 10.45 -0.21
C ARG A 155 -14.34 9.92 0.59
N ARG A 156 -14.40 9.94 1.92
CA ARG A 156 -13.33 9.40 2.78
C ARG A 156 -13.15 7.90 2.56
N LEU A 157 -14.23 7.14 2.46
CA LEU A 157 -14.17 5.70 2.17
C LEU A 157 -13.52 5.42 0.81
N ALA A 158 -13.91 6.16 -0.24
CA ALA A 158 -13.31 6.03 -1.57
C ALA A 158 -11.83 6.44 -1.59
N ALA A 159 -11.44 7.45 -0.81
CA ALA A 159 -10.06 7.89 -0.72
C ALA A 159 -9.13 6.81 -0.14
N VAL A 160 -9.62 5.96 0.77
CA VAL A 160 -8.80 4.86 1.33
C VAL A 160 -8.41 3.85 0.28
N GLU A 161 -9.32 3.45 -0.60
CA GLU A 161 -9.00 2.51 -1.68
C GLU A 161 -7.91 3.09 -2.61
N GLU A 162 -8.00 4.37 -2.92
CA GLU A 162 -6.98 5.04 -3.74
C GLU A 162 -5.63 5.18 -3.01
N GLN A 163 -5.65 5.50 -1.72
CA GLN A 163 -4.44 5.56 -0.89
C GLN A 163 -3.71 4.21 -0.83
N LEU A 164 -4.44 3.10 -0.83
CA LEU A 164 -3.85 1.76 -0.79
C LEU A 164 -3.15 1.38 -2.10
N ARG A 165 -3.46 2.03 -3.23
CA ARG A 165 -2.80 1.80 -4.54
C ARG A 165 -1.42 2.42 -4.66
N ARG A 166 -0.97 3.20 -3.67
CA ARG A 166 0.35 3.82 -3.66
C ARG A 166 1.47 2.77 -3.71
N LEU A 167 2.55 3.10 -4.42
CA LEU A 167 3.72 2.23 -4.58
C LEU A 167 4.80 2.42 -3.50
N ASP A 168 4.64 3.44 -2.67
CA ASP A 168 5.61 3.83 -1.64
C ASP A 168 5.15 3.47 -0.21
N LEU A 169 4.27 2.47 -0.08
CA LEU A 169 3.72 2.04 1.20
C LEU A 169 4.69 1.12 1.94
N LEU A 170 4.81 1.37 3.25
CA LEU A 170 5.37 0.48 4.25
C LEU A 170 4.26 -0.08 5.10
N LEU A 171 4.20 -1.40 5.16
CA LEU A 171 3.17 -2.18 5.82
C LEU A 171 3.81 -2.89 7.01
N ASP A 172 3.34 -2.59 8.23
CA ASP A 172 3.73 -3.40 9.39
C ASP A 172 2.79 -4.59 9.48
N VAL A 173 3.26 -5.75 9.05
CA VAL A 173 2.49 -6.98 8.98
C VAL A 173 2.80 -7.85 10.18
N GLU A 174 1.78 -8.15 10.98
CA GLU A 174 1.82 -9.19 11.98
C GLU A 174 1.60 -10.56 11.32
N LEU A 175 2.61 -11.41 11.45
CA LEU A 175 2.62 -12.78 10.97
C LEU A 175 2.46 -13.73 12.15
N PHE A 176 1.86 -14.89 11.93
CA PHE A 176 1.62 -15.90 12.95
C PHE A 176 2.42 -17.16 12.66
N SER A 177 2.97 -17.79 13.71
CA SER A 177 3.62 -19.09 13.58
C SER A 177 2.57 -20.14 13.20
N GLY A 178 2.70 -20.72 12.00
CA GLY A 178 1.78 -21.73 11.47
C GLY A 178 0.67 -21.16 10.58
N ALA A 179 0.15 -22.00 9.68
CA ALA A 179 -0.74 -21.59 8.59
C ALA A 179 -2.23 -21.47 8.98
N ARG A 180 -2.55 -21.17 10.25
CA ARG A 180 -3.95 -21.19 10.75
C ARG A 180 -4.60 -19.82 10.82
N ALA A 181 -3.82 -18.75 10.89
CA ALA A 181 -4.32 -17.39 10.99
C ALA A 181 -3.87 -16.59 9.77
N ASP A 182 -4.76 -15.76 9.24
CA ASP A 182 -4.41 -14.79 8.20
C ASP A 182 -3.43 -13.75 8.79
N PRO A 183 -2.37 -13.37 8.06
CA PRO A 183 -1.54 -12.21 8.38
C PRO A 183 -2.38 -10.94 8.54
N VAL A 184 -1.96 -10.04 9.44
CA VAL A 184 -2.69 -8.80 9.73
C VAL A 184 -1.80 -7.58 9.55
N ILE A 185 -2.23 -6.64 8.70
CA ILE A 185 -1.62 -5.32 8.57
C ILE A 185 -2.07 -4.47 9.76
N ARG A 186 -1.08 -4.05 10.57
CA ARG A 186 -1.26 -3.30 11.81
C ARG A 186 -0.93 -1.82 11.69
N ASN A 187 -0.33 -1.43 10.58
CA ASN A 187 0.02 -0.05 10.28
C ASN A 187 0.30 0.09 8.78
N ILE A 188 -0.07 1.23 8.22
CA ILE A 188 0.21 1.61 6.84
C ILE A 188 0.73 3.06 6.87
N ARG A 189 1.91 3.28 6.31
CA ARG A 189 2.51 4.60 6.18
C ARG A 189 3.28 4.69 4.87
N THR A 190 3.51 5.90 4.38
CA THR A 190 4.40 6.11 3.23
C THR A 190 5.85 6.05 3.68
N LEU A 191 6.75 5.78 2.74
CA LEU A 191 8.19 5.87 2.98
C LEU A 191 8.59 7.27 3.46
N MET A 192 7.97 8.32 2.92
CA MET A 192 8.22 9.71 3.37
C MET A 192 7.82 9.94 4.83
N GLN A 193 6.66 9.43 5.25
CA GLN A 193 6.23 9.50 6.65
C GLN A 193 7.21 8.76 7.56
N ALA A 194 7.71 7.60 7.12
CA ALA A 194 8.64 6.79 7.91
C ALA A 194 10.04 7.41 8.03
N LEU A 195 10.44 8.23 7.06
CA LEU A 195 11.74 8.92 7.05
C LEU A 195 11.68 10.33 7.66
N ASP A 196 10.49 10.81 8.04
CA ASP A 196 10.27 12.13 8.61
C ASP A 196 10.77 13.27 7.68
N VAL A 197 10.35 13.18 6.41
CA VAL A 197 10.70 14.13 5.34
C VAL A 197 9.49 14.86 4.76
N LEU A 198 8.39 14.91 5.51
CA LEU A 198 7.15 15.62 5.18
C LEU A 198 7.12 17.04 5.75
#